data_AF-A0A2E5HE74-F1
#
_entry.id   AF-A0A2E5HE74-F1
#
_cell.length_a   1.000
_cell.length_b   1.000
_cell.length_c   1.000
_cell.angle_alpha   90.00
_cell.angle_beta   90.00
_cell.angle_gamma   90.00
#
_symmetry.space_group_name_H-M   'P 1'
#
loop_
_entity.id
_entity.type
_entity.pdbx_description
1 polymer ?
#
loop_
_entity_poly.entity_id
_entity_poly.type
_entity_poly.pdbx_seq_one_letter_code
_entity_poly.pdbx_strand_id
1 'polypeptide(L)'
;MSKYKFCRGGRFQKSKKTKLTVDTVVNIIDSIVTDYDVWENINSRRLPLVWRRSLYYYFLYKYTSLPLESVGGLFEGKSKVGYKKIKSSKDHATVLHGLKQLEDVYLLYDPQIKSYYDAIESRIKATDGFLDDDHREESIAEKMIKYKRSSSLFKTMFRRQTMIMVDLKSENIKLKQKIKELSGGLRQDK
;
A
#
# COMPACT_ATOMS: atom_id res chain seq x y z
N MET A 1 2.87 41.10 -3.88
CA MET A 1 2.10 40.76 -5.10
C MET A 1 2.24 39.26 -5.37
N SER A 2 1.09 38.61 -5.53
CA SER A 2 0.85 37.17 -5.51
C SER A 2 1.35 36.44 -6.76
N LYS A 3 1.99 35.26 -6.59
CA LYS A 3 2.08 34.21 -7.62
C LYS A 3 1.95 32.81 -6.99
N TYR A 4 0.85 32.54 -6.30
CA TYR A 4 0.45 31.17 -5.98
C TYR A 4 -0.79 30.80 -6.78
N LYS A 5 -0.61 29.97 -7.81
CA LYS A 5 -1.70 29.30 -8.52
C LYS A 5 -2.20 28.14 -7.65
N PHE A 6 -3.36 28.32 -7.04
CA PHE A 6 -4.16 27.24 -6.47
C PHE A 6 -4.72 26.38 -7.62
N CYS A 7 -4.18 25.18 -7.83
CA CYS A 7 -4.79 24.20 -8.72
C CYS A 7 -5.63 23.21 -7.90
N ARG A 8 -6.96 23.33 -8.00
CA ARG A 8 -7.91 22.28 -7.60
C ARG A 8 -7.60 21.01 -8.40
N GLY A 9 -7.46 19.89 -7.70
CA GLY A 9 -7.09 18.60 -8.28
C GLY A 9 -5.76 18.13 -7.70
N GLY A 10 -5.81 17.13 -6.82
CA GLY A 10 -4.68 16.57 -6.09
C GLY A 10 -3.58 16.01 -6.99
N ARG A 11 -2.80 16.92 -7.59
CA ARG A 11 -1.53 16.62 -8.23
C ARG A 11 -0.50 16.50 -7.12
N PHE A 12 0.15 15.34 -7.04
CA PHE A 12 1.41 15.18 -6.34
C PHE A 12 2.30 16.37 -6.68
N GLN A 13 2.55 17.24 -5.70
CA GLN A 13 3.53 18.29 -5.87
C GLN A 13 4.87 17.58 -6.07
N LYS A 14 5.52 17.85 -7.22
CA LYS A 14 6.88 17.37 -7.46
C LYS A 14 7.77 18.05 -6.42
N SER A 15 8.06 17.35 -5.31
CA SER A 15 9.27 17.64 -4.55
C SER A 15 10.44 17.59 -5.53
N LYS A 16 11.48 18.42 -5.31
CA LYS A 16 12.70 18.35 -6.12
C LYS A 16 13.17 16.89 -6.07
N LYS A 17 13.01 16.16 -7.19
CA LYS A 17 13.43 14.77 -7.27
C LYS A 17 14.93 14.75 -7.05
N THR A 18 15.33 14.21 -5.90
CA THR A 18 16.71 13.85 -5.66
C THR A 18 17.06 12.77 -6.68
N LYS A 19 18.22 12.91 -7.34
CA LYS A 19 18.56 12.06 -8.49
C LYS A 19 19.41 10.90 -8.03
N LEU A 20 18.90 10.11 -7.09
CA LEU A 20 19.53 8.84 -6.75
C LEU A 20 19.39 7.88 -7.94
N THR A 21 20.41 7.03 -8.11
CA THR A 21 20.35 5.95 -9.10
C THR A 21 19.37 4.88 -8.64
N VAL A 22 18.77 4.19 -9.62
CA VAL A 22 17.83 3.10 -9.37
C VAL A 22 18.46 2.03 -8.48
N ASP A 23 19.70 1.65 -8.78
CA ASP A 23 20.40 0.59 -8.05
C ASP A 23 20.64 0.96 -6.59
N THR A 24 20.96 2.22 -6.28
CA THR A 24 21.11 2.67 -4.89
C THR A 24 19.80 2.54 -4.12
N VAL A 25 18.69 2.98 -4.71
CA VAL A 25 17.36 2.88 -4.06
C VAL A 25 16.98 1.41 -3.86
N VAL A 26 17.17 0.56 -4.86
CA VAL A 26 16.90 -0.88 -4.78
C VAL A 26 17.74 -1.54 -3.69
N ASN A 27 19.05 -1.26 -3.65
CA ASN A 27 19.96 -1.84 -2.65
C ASN A 27 19.57 -1.45 -1.22
N ILE A 28 19.13 -0.21 -1.00
CA ILE A 28 18.67 0.22 0.32
C ILE A 28 17.41 -0.57 0.72
N ILE A 29 16.43 -0.69 -0.18
CA ILE A 29 15.18 -1.41 0.11
C ILE A 29 15.49 -2.89 0.39
N ASP A 30 16.28 -3.54 -0.45
CA ASP A 30 16.68 -4.95 -0.30
C ASP A 30 17.47 -5.20 1.00
N SER A 31 18.26 -4.22 1.47
CA SER A 31 19.01 -4.35 2.73
C SER A 31 18.13 -4.33 3.99
N ILE A 32 16.93 -3.76 3.89
CA ILE A 32 16.00 -3.61 5.02
C ILE A 32 14.90 -4.68 4.96
N VAL A 33 14.49 -5.09 3.76
CA VAL A 33 13.34 -5.96 3.54
C VAL A 33 13.78 -7.25 2.84
N THR A 34 14.22 -8.25 3.63
CA THR A 34 14.92 -9.46 3.12
C THR A 34 14.03 -10.66 2.84
N ASP A 35 12.87 -10.80 3.51
CA ASP A 35 12.23 -12.13 3.64
C ASP A 35 11.52 -12.71 2.40
N TYR A 36 11.43 -11.93 1.32
CA TYR A 36 10.67 -12.28 0.12
C TYR A 36 11.24 -11.52 -1.08
N ASP A 37 11.64 -12.26 -2.10
CA ASP A 37 12.12 -11.68 -3.35
C ASP A 37 10.95 -11.19 -4.21
N VAL A 38 10.79 -9.86 -4.26
CA VAL A 38 9.79 -9.17 -5.08
C VAL A 38 10.07 -9.37 -6.57
N TRP A 39 11.35 -9.46 -6.95
CA TRP A 39 11.78 -9.59 -8.34
C TRP A 39 11.26 -10.91 -8.90
N GLU A 40 11.44 -12.01 -8.18
CA GLU A 40 10.95 -13.34 -8.59
C GLU A 40 9.42 -13.49 -8.53
N ASN A 41 8.76 -12.71 -7.67
CA ASN A 41 7.35 -12.89 -7.36
C ASN A 41 6.46 -11.70 -7.77
N ILE A 42 6.85 -10.96 -8.82
CA ILE A 42 6.16 -9.74 -9.25
C ILE A 42 4.68 -9.92 -9.61
N ASN A 43 4.26 -11.13 -9.97
CA ASN A 43 2.86 -11.44 -10.29
C ASN A 43 2.06 -11.98 -9.11
N SER A 44 2.72 -12.38 -8.03
CA SER A 44 2.04 -12.91 -6.86
C SER A 44 1.14 -11.85 -6.23
N ARG A 45 -0.10 -12.23 -5.93
CA ARG A 45 -1.06 -11.37 -5.22
C ARG A 45 -1.05 -11.63 -3.72
N ARG A 46 -0.11 -12.42 -3.20
CA ARG A 46 0.05 -12.63 -1.76
C ARG A 46 0.35 -11.31 -1.09
N LEU A 47 -0.37 -11.02 0.00
CA LEU A 47 -0.32 -9.73 0.68
C LEU A 47 1.12 -9.27 1.00
N PRO A 48 2.02 -10.13 1.53
CA PRO A 48 3.42 -9.75 1.78
C PRO A 48 4.16 -9.19 0.56
N LEU A 49 3.89 -9.74 -0.62
CA LEU A 49 4.54 -9.34 -1.86
C LEU A 49 3.88 -8.10 -2.49
N VAL A 50 2.58 -7.90 -2.24
CA VAL A 50 1.85 -6.73 -2.74
C VAL A 50 2.33 -5.46 -2.07
N TRP A 51 2.39 -5.41 -0.73
CA TRP A 51 2.84 -4.19 -0.04
C TRP A 51 4.33 -3.92 -0.26
N ARG A 52 5.16 -4.97 -0.36
CA ARG A 52 6.58 -4.79 -0.71
C ARG A 52 6.75 -4.16 -2.08
N ARG A 53 6.04 -4.65 -3.11
CA ARG A 53 6.03 -3.97 -4.42
C ARG A 53 5.62 -2.51 -4.31
N SER A 54 4.62 -2.20 -3.48
CA SER A 54 4.20 -0.82 -3.27
C SER A 54 5.32 0.05 -2.66
N LEU A 55 6.14 -0.47 -1.75
CA LEU A 55 7.33 0.24 -1.26
C LEU A 55 8.32 0.52 -2.39
N TYR A 56 8.63 -0.48 -3.21
CA TYR A 56 9.51 -0.31 -4.38
C TYR A 56 8.98 0.78 -5.31
N TYR A 57 7.70 0.71 -5.68
CA TYR A 57 7.07 1.71 -6.54
C TYR A 57 7.21 3.12 -5.95
N TYR A 58 6.96 3.25 -4.65
CA TYR A 58 7.00 4.53 -3.95
C TYR A 58 8.39 5.15 -3.94
N PHE A 59 9.38 4.42 -3.42
CA PHE A 59 10.72 4.95 -3.28
C PHE A 59 11.38 5.18 -4.64
N LEU A 60 11.18 4.28 -5.61
CA LEU A 60 11.66 4.49 -6.97
C LEU A 60 11.02 5.71 -7.62
N TYR A 61 9.71 5.88 -7.52
CA TYR A 61 9.04 7.04 -8.12
C TYR A 61 9.42 8.38 -7.46
N LYS A 62 9.57 8.38 -6.13
CA LYS A 62 9.88 9.57 -5.32
C LYS A 62 11.34 10.01 -5.43
N TYR A 63 12.27 9.06 -5.34
CA TYR A 63 13.71 9.32 -5.22
C TYR A 63 14.52 9.05 -6.50
N THR A 64 13.85 8.69 -7.59
CA THR A 64 14.49 8.62 -8.92
C THR A 64 13.74 9.48 -9.92
N SER A 65 14.41 9.78 -11.04
CA SER A 65 13.79 10.49 -12.17
C SER A 65 12.88 9.62 -13.04
N LEU A 66 12.63 8.36 -12.65
CA LEU A 66 11.84 7.44 -13.46
C LEU A 66 10.36 7.88 -13.58
N PRO A 67 9.78 7.76 -14.78
CA PRO A 67 8.33 7.82 -14.95
C PRO A 67 7.67 6.52 -14.45
N LEU A 68 6.37 6.56 -14.20
CA LEU A 68 5.59 5.42 -13.66
C LEU A 68 5.69 4.18 -14.54
N GLU A 69 5.69 4.35 -15.86
CA GLU A 69 5.85 3.26 -16.83
C GLU A 69 7.20 2.56 -16.65
N SER A 70 8.30 3.31 -16.54
CA SER A 70 9.63 2.74 -16.33
C SER A 70 9.76 2.06 -14.97
N VAL A 71 9.09 2.57 -13.92
CA VAL A 71 9.04 1.88 -12.62
C VAL A 71 8.40 0.50 -12.75
N GLY A 72 7.29 0.39 -13.49
CA GLY A 72 6.64 -0.89 -13.75
C GLY A 72 7.44 -1.83 -14.66
N GLY A 73 8.21 -1.26 -15.60
CA GLY A 73 9.12 -1.97 -16.49
C GLY A 73 10.40 -2.48 -15.83
N LEU A 74 10.82 -1.93 -14.68
CA LEU A 74 12.05 -2.35 -14.00
C LEU A 74 12.08 -3.83 -13.60
N PHE A 75 10.90 -4.40 -13.38
CA PHE A 75 10.74 -5.80 -12.97
C PHE A 75 10.67 -6.77 -14.16
N GLU A 76 10.72 -6.26 -15.39
CA GLU A 76 10.76 -7.07 -16.59
C GLU A 76 12.17 -7.65 -16.79
N GLY A 77 12.26 -8.97 -16.97
CA GLY A 77 13.51 -9.65 -17.29
C GLY A 77 14.55 -9.76 -16.17
N LYS A 78 14.35 -9.11 -15.01
CA LYS A 78 15.24 -9.23 -13.84
C LYS A 78 14.79 -10.38 -12.93
N SER A 79 15.61 -11.43 -12.87
CA SER A 79 15.55 -12.48 -11.85
C SER A 79 16.88 -12.47 -11.12
N LYS A 80 16.89 -12.43 -9.78
CA LYS A 80 18.14 -12.52 -9.01
C LYS A 80 18.83 -13.87 -9.20
N VAL A 81 18.06 -14.92 -9.51
CA VAL A 81 18.56 -16.27 -9.82
C VAL A 81 18.33 -16.58 -11.29
N GLY A 82 19.41 -16.92 -12.01
CA GLY A 82 19.56 -16.86 -13.47
C GLY A 82 18.71 -17.75 -14.38
N TYR A 83 17.47 -18.12 -14.05
CA TYR A 83 16.71 -19.09 -14.87
C TYR A 83 15.25 -18.77 -15.20
N LYS A 84 14.74 -17.56 -14.93
CA LYS A 84 13.41 -17.17 -15.44
C LYS A 84 13.38 -15.74 -15.96
N LYS A 85 13.25 -15.57 -17.28
CA LYS A 85 12.81 -14.28 -17.85
C LYS A 85 11.39 -14.02 -17.37
N ILE A 86 11.24 -13.11 -16.42
CA ILE A 86 9.93 -12.63 -15.98
C ILE A 86 9.41 -11.72 -17.09
N LYS A 87 8.49 -12.25 -17.89
CA LYS A 87 7.97 -11.60 -19.11
C LYS A 87 6.90 -10.53 -18.81
N SER A 88 6.69 -10.16 -17.55
CA SER A 88 5.59 -9.31 -17.15
C SER A 88 6.09 -8.06 -16.43
N SER A 89 6.22 -6.98 -17.18
CA SER A 89 6.20 -5.63 -16.63
C SER A 89 4.84 -5.36 -15.99
N LYS A 90 4.81 -4.38 -15.08
CA LYS A 90 3.56 -3.86 -14.52
C LYS A 90 3.17 -2.60 -15.25
N ASP A 91 1.88 -2.52 -15.59
CA ASP A 91 1.33 -1.31 -16.18
C ASP A 91 1.41 -0.13 -15.21
N HIS A 92 1.59 1.08 -15.74
CA HIS A 92 1.69 2.33 -14.99
C HIS A 92 0.50 2.54 -14.04
N ALA A 93 -0.71 2.09 -14.42
CA ALA A 93 -1.89 2.12 -13.57
C ALA A 93 -1.75 1.23 -12.33
N THR A 94 -1.10 0.07 -12.47
CA THR A 94 -0.80 -0.83 -11.35
C THR A 94 0.20 -0.20 -10.39
N VAL A 95 1.23 0.46 -10.93
CA VAL A 95 2.21 1.20 -10.14
C VAL A 95 1.52 2.31 -9.36
N LEU A 96 0.71 3.14 -10.03
CA LEU A 96 -0.05 4.22 -9.41
C LEU A 96 -1.00 3.73 -8.31
N HIS A 97 -1.67 2.60 -8.53
CA HIS A 97 -2.53 1.99 -7.51
C HIS A 97 -1.72 1.53 -6.29
N GLY A 98 -0.55 0.91 -6.50
CA GLY A 98 0.36 0.50 -5.42
C GLY A 98 0.85 1.69 -4.59
N LEU A 99 1.19 2.81 -5.25
CA LEU A 99 1.55 4.07 -4.58
C LEU A 99 0.45 4.55 -3.62
N LYS A 100 -0.78 4.64 -4.13
CA LYS A 100 -1.93 5.07 -3.32
C LYS A 100 -2.21 4.12 -2.16
N GLN A 101 -2.16 2.81 -2.41
CA GLN A 101 -2.40 1.83 -1.35
C GLN A 101 -1.35 1.87 -0.23
N LEU A 102 -0.09 2.18 -0.54
CA LEU A 102 0.93 2.34 0.49
C LEU A 102 0.54 3.45 1.47
N GLU A 103 0.28 4.65 0.95
CA GLU A 103 -0.05 5.82 1.78
C GLU A 103 -1.41 5.71 2.48
N ASP A 104 -2.44 5.27 1.75
CA ASP A 104 -3.83 5.28 2.24
C ASP A 104 -4.18 4.07 3.13
N VAL A 105 -3.43 2.96 2.99
CA VAL A 105 -3.76 1.70 3.66
C VAL A 105 -2.58 1.19 4.47
N TYR A 106 -1.47 0.83 3.83
CA TYR A 106 -0.44 0.05 4.52
C TYR A 106 0.26 0.81 5.64
N LEU A 107 0.63 2.08 5.41
CA LEU A 107 1.31 2.89 6.43
C LEU A 107 0.39 3.28 7.60
N LEU A 108 -0.93 3.27 7.42
CA LEU A 108 -1.88 3.66 8.45
C LEU A 108 -2.21 2.51 9.41
N TYR A 109 -2.29 1.29 8.88
CA TYR A 109 -2.83 0.14 9.63
C TYR A 109 -1.79 -0.89 10.04
N ASP A 110 -0.60 -0.91 9.44
CA ASP A 110 0.44 -1.89 9.75
C ASP A 110 1.71 -1.19 10.30
N PRO A 111 1.95 -1.26 11.62
CA PRO A 111 3.13 -0.66 12.25
C PRO A 111 4.45 -1.21 11.72
N GLN A 112 4.49 -2.48 11.30
CA GLN A 112 5.71 -3.10 10.77
C GLN A 112 6.04 -2.53 9.39
N ILE A 113 5.04 -2.37 8.51
CA ILE A 113 5.24 -1.74 7.20
C ILE A 113 5.66 -0.29 7.36
N LYS A 114 5.08 0.43 8.32
CA LYS A 114 5.48 1.79 8.65
C LYS A 114 6.94 1.86 9.12
N SER A 115 7.36 0.95 10.00
CA SER A 115 8.77 0.85 10.43
C SER A 115 9.73 0.64 9.27
N TYR A 116 9.41 -0.25 8.32
CA TYR A 116 10.21 -0.43 7.11
C TYR A 116 10.27 0.83 6.26
N TYR A 117 9.13 1.50 6.07
CA TYR A 117 9.05 2.76 5.33
C TYR A 117 9.94 3.83 5.97
N ASP A 118 9.82 4.06 7.27
CA ASP A 118 10.59 5.06 8.00
C ASP A 118 12.09 4.74 7.91
N ALA A 119 12.48 3.47 8.09
CA ALA A 119 13.88 3.04 7.98
C ALA A 119 14.45 3.24 6.56
N ILE A 120 13.70 2.93 5.51
CA ILE A 120 14.11 3.15 4.11
C ILE A 120 14.24 4.65 3.84
N GLU A 121 13.26 5.45 4.26
CA GLU A 121 13.27 6.90 4.07
C GLU A 121 14.45 7.56 4.78
N SER A 122 14.71 7.22 6.05
CA SER A 122 15.87 7.71 6.78
C SER A 122 17.19 7.35 6.10
N ARG A 123 17.33 6.11 5.62
CA ARG A 123 18.56 5.65 4.97
C ARG A 123 18.78 6.31 3.60
N ILE A 124 17.72 6.52 2.83
CA ILE A 124 17.76 7.26 1.56
C ILE A 124 18.17 8.71 1.79
N LYS A 125 17.56 9.40 2.76
CA LYS A 125 17.92 10.79 3.11
C LYS A 125 19.38 10.92 3.54
N ALA A 126 19.84 10.01 4.40
CA ALA A 126 21.24 9.95 4.81
C ALA A 126 22.19 9.72 3.63
N THR A 127 21.80 8.89 2.66
CA THR A 127 22.61 8.60 1.45
C THR A 127 22.66 9.78 0.48
N ASP A 128 21.56 10.51 0.36
CA ASP A 128 21.44 11.66 -0.56
C ASP A 128 22.09 12.94 -0.02
N GLY A 129 22.69 12.90 1.18
CA GLY A 129 23.29 14.07 1.83
C GLY A 129 22.26 15.12 2.26
N PHE A 130 20.97 14.77 2.27
CA PHE A 130 19.91 15.57 2.86
C PHE A 130 20.03 15.45 4.39
N LEU A 131 20.82 16.33 5.00
CA LEU A 131 20.60 16.70 6.40
C LEU A 131 19.20 17.34 6.46
N ASP A 132 18.32 16.75 7.26
CA ASP A 132 16.93 17.18 7.44
C ASP A 132 16.87 18.67 7.83
N ASP A 133 16.57 19.54 6.86
CA ASP A 133 16.03 20.89 7.09
C ASP A 133 14.56 20.99 6.62
N ASP A 134 13.89 19.84 6.53
CA ASP A 134 12.52 19.72 6.04
C ASP A 134 11.61 19.08 7.11
N HIS A 135 11.79 19.47 8.37
CA HIS A 135 10.67 19.53 9.32
C HIS A 135 9.70 20.63 8.87
N ARG A 136 9.12 20.49 7.67
CA ARG A 136 7.84 21.13 7.40
C ARG A 136 6.85 20.46 8.33
N GLU A 137 6.53 21.12 9.43
CA GLU A 137 5.32 20.83 10.17
C GLU A 137 4.18 20.73 9.15
N GLU A 138 3.65 19.51 8.97
CA GLU A 138 2.45 19.29 8.17
C GLU A 138 1.42 20.34 8.59
N SER A 139 1.02 21.18 7.65
CA SER A 139 0.05 22.24 7.93
C SER A 139 -1.19 21.61 8.54
N ILE A 140 -1.79 22.28 9.53
CA ILE A 140 -3.06 21.84 10.14
C ILE A 140 -4.11 21.49 9.08
N ALA A 141 -4.09 22.19 7.94
CA ALA A 141 -4.96 21.92 6.79
C ALA A 141 -4.71 20.55 6.15
N GLU A 142 -3.45 20.13 5.99
CA GLU A 142 -3.08 18.83 5.42
C GLU A 142 -3.46 17.68 6.37
N LYS A 143 -3.20 17.86 7.67
CA LYS A 143 -3.67 16.94 8.72
C LYS A 143 -5.19 16.80 8.72
N MET A 144 -5.92 17.90 8.59
CA MET A 144 -7.39 17.89 8.49
C MET A 144 -7.89 17.18 7.23
N ILE A 145 -7.23 17.34 6.08
CA ILE A 145 -7.61 16.64 4.84
C ILE A 145 -7.40 15.14 4.99
N LYS A 146 -6.25 14.73 5.55
CA LYS A 146 -5.92 13.33 5.83
C LYS A 146 -6.93 12.71 6.80
N TYR A 147 -7.27 13.42 7.87
CA TYR A 147 -8.29 13.01 8.83
C TYR A 147 -9.69 12.88 8.21
N LYS A 148 -10.10 13.82 7.35
CA LYS A 148 -11.39 13.72 6.64
C LYS A 148 -11.44 12.49 5.73
N ARG A 149 -10.34 12.20 5.02
CA ARG A 149 -10.24 10.99 4.17
C ARG A 149 -10.29 9.72 5.00
N SER A 150 -9.48 9.61 6.05
CA SER A 150 -9.48 8.44 6.94
C SER A 150 -10.83 8.25 7.63
N SER A 151 -11.47 9.32 8.08
CA SER A 151 -12.82 9.27 8.67
C SER A 151 -13.87 8.74 7.69
N SER A 152 -13.79 9.15 6.41
CA SER A 152 -14.72 8.66 5.38
C SER A 152 -14.54 7.17 5.11
N LEU A 153 -13.29 6.69 5.08
CA LEU A 153 -12.95 5.29 4.89
C LEU A 153 -13.31 4.45 6.12
N PHE A 154 -13.15 5.00 7.32
CA PHE A 154 -13.60 4.36 8.55
C PHE A 154 -15.12 4.18 8.58
N LYS A 155 -15.89 5.19 8.13
CA LYS A 155 -17.35 5.08 8.01
C LYS A 155 -17.78 3.99 7.04
N THR A 156 -17.10 3.84 5.90
CA THR A 156 -17.43 2.78 4.94
C THR A 156 -17.07 1.40 5.46
N MET A 157 -15.91 1.25 6.12
CA MET A 157 -15.53 0.00 6.78
C MET A 157 -16.52 -0.38 7.89
N PHE A 158 -16.89 0.58 8.74
CA PHE A 158 -17.84 0.36 9.83
C PHE A 158 -19.19 -0.11 9.29
N ARG A 159 -19.73 0.55 8.25
CA ARG A 159 -20.97 0.13 7.58
C ARG A 159 -20.91 -1.29 7.04
N ARG A 160 -19.79 -1.67 6.40
CA ARG A 160 -19.59 -3.04 5.91
C ARG A 160 -19.57 -4.05 7.05
N GLN A 161 -18.86 -3.74 8.14
CA GLN A 161 -18.83 -4.58 9.32
C GLN A 161 -20.22 -4.73 9.97
N THR A 162 -21.01 -3.66 10.04
CA THR A 162 -22.39 -3.72 10.55
C THR A 162 -23.26 -4.62 9.67
N MET A 163 -23.18 -4.52 8.34
CA MET A 163 -23.94 -5.41 7.44
C MET A 163 -23.56 -6.88 7.65
N ILE A 164 -22.26 -7.19 7.68
CA ILE A 164 -21.78 -8.56 7.91
C ILE A 164 -22.31 -9.11 9.25
N MET A 165 -22.33 -8.30 10.30
CA MET A 165 -22.88 -8.73 11.60
C MET A 165 -24.40 -8.95 11.56
N VAL A 166 -25.15 -8.14 10.81
CA VAL A 166 -26.59 -8.34 10.62
C VAL A 166 -26.85 -9.64 9.86
N ASP A 167 -26.11 -9.88 8.78
CA ASP A 167 -26.24 -11.10 7.98
C ASP A 167 -25.93 -12.34 8.81
N LEU A 168 -24.81 -12.35 9.55
CA LEU A 168 -24.43 -13.44 10.46
C LEU A 168 -25.49 -13.69 11.54
N LYS A 169 -26.09 -12.64 12.12
CA LYS A 169 -27.19 -12.80 13.08
C LYS A 169 -28.41 -13.44 12.44
N SER A 170 -28.76 -13.03 11.22
CA SER A 170 -29.90 -13.58 10.48
C SER A 170 -29.69 -15.06 10.14
N GLU A 171 -28.48 -15.44 9.72
CA GLU A 171 -28.12 -16.83 9.46
C GLU A 171 -28.14 -17.67 10.73
N ASN A 172 -27.64 -17.13 11.85
CA ASN A 172 -27.67 -17.82 13.13
C ASN A 172 -29.11 -18.07 13.62
N ILE A 173 -30.03 -17.12 13.40
CA ILE A 173 -31.46 -17.32 13.69
C ILE A 173 -32.04 -18.44 12.82
N LYS A 174 -31.78 -18.43 11.50
CA LYS A 174 -32.24 -19.48 10.57
C LYS A 174 -31.71 -20.86 10.97
N LEU A 175 -30.43 -20.95 11.34
CA LEU A 175 -29.82 -22.19 11.81
C LEU A 175 -30.48 -22.71 13.09
N LYS A 176 -30.75 -21.82 14.07
CA LYS A 176 -31.45 -22.21 15.30
C LYS A 176 -32.87 -22.72 15.03
N GLN A 177 -33.59 -22.10 14.11
CA GLN A 177 -34.93 -22.57 13.69
C GLN A 177 -34.84 -23.96 13.06
N LYS A 178 -33.91 -24.15 12.13
CA LYS A 178 -33.70 -25.45 11.46
C LYS A 178 -33.28 -26.56 12.44
N ILE A 179 -32.43 -26.25 13.41
CA ILE A 179 -32.07 -27.20 14.49
C ILE A 179 -33.31 -27.56 15.32
N LYS A 180 -34.15 -26.57 15.65
CA LYS A 180 -35.40 -26.81 16.40
C LYS A 180 -36.35 -27.73 15.65
N GLU A 181 -36.56 -27.49 14.34
CA GLU A 181 -37.39 -28.34 13.48
C GLU A 181 -36.88 -29.79 13.43
N LEU A 182 -35.57 -29.98 13.22
CA LEU A 182 -34.95 -31.31 13.19
C LEU A 182 -35.05 -32.02 14.55
N SER A 183 -34.84 -31.30 15.66
CA SER A 183 -34.93 -31.86 17.02
C SER A 183 -36.38 -32.15 17.46
N GLY A 184 -37.36 -31.43 16.92
CA GLY A 184 -38.78 -31.64 17.17
C GLY A 184 -39.35 -32.85 16.45
N GLY A 185 -38.90 -33.11 15.22
CA GLY A 185 -39.29 -34.29 14.44
C GLY A 185 -38.81 -35.62 15.05
N LEU A 186 -37.65 -35.63 15.71
CA LEU A 186 -37.07 -36.82 16.36
C LEU A 186 -37.82 -37.34 17.59
N ARG A 187 -38.86 -36.64 18.08
CA ARG A 187 -39.65 -37.06 19.25
C ARG A 187 -40.97 -37.76 18.92
N GLN A 188 -41.37 -37.85 17.65
CA GLN A 188 -42.65 -38.47 17.26
C GLN A 188 -42.53 -39.92 16.76
N ASP A 189 -41.33 -40.48 16.65
CA ASP A 189 -41.07 -41.85 16.18
C ASP A 189 -40.68 -42.83 17.31
N LYS A 190 -41.28 -42.72 18.50
CA LYS A 190 -41.14 -43.72 19.58
C LYS A 190 -42.49 -44.13 20.15
#